data_AF-A0A7J4ERC2-F1
#
_entry.id   AF-A0A7J4ERC2-F1
#
_cell.length_a   1.000
_cell.length_b   1.000
_cell.length_c   1.000
_cell.angle_alpha   90.00
_cell.angle_beta   90.00
_cell.angle_gamma   90.00
#
_symmetry.space_group_name_H-M   'P 1'
#
loop_
_entity.id
_entity.type
_entity.pdbx_description
1 polymer ?
#
loop_
_entity_poly.entity_id
_entity_poly.type
_entity_poly.pdbx_seq_one_letter_code
_entity_poly.pdbx_strand_id
1 'polypeptide(L)'
;MVIYMTNKDWEEELDKIDVEDIVIRRETEREKKKKPPKKKGNWMLIVGVLVILAVVAAVAFSGIFKPLESKEDVGGKEEVTATPTMPITAPETLTKDITMVYSSEKRDWLEDATNSFNNQDYVVNGIVVKVKLIPMGSGESMEKIVKGDLKPELWSPASSAWIKLLNKEYEEKYGNVLVHETGKYAWKSLVRSPVVLVMWKSYAEAISKHFGVPVNEIGWNEIFKLTGDPKEQKWWSEKYGGRFKYGHTHPLLSNSGLLAVLASAYSANEITKDITSAQIKSDKSTKFMKDIESGIVFYGRSTGFYMEKSMKGGPNFVHAFVSYENLVIENYNTAKTKYPDTGGIIASYPHDGTFWSDHPAAILDGDWVDDWEKQACRVYIDYLLNTEDAQQKANKYGFRSSVNPYQTKSPIDSAHGVTPSLPKAIMEVPSGLLIRDIQDAWKTTKKHTDAFIVIDTSGSMKGDKIMQVKFAAKAFLDSFESKDRVGLITYSDKVAVHSNLVYATSENVKSLKTKIDDLTVGGGTALRDSAEKAIELMDKQGDDTKIKSIVFLSDGIDTASLSDVKEWRTNIIADSERINVNFYTIAYGKDADLQTMTQLADDTNGKFYNSPKLEDIKRIYEDVRTFL
;
A
#
# COMPACT_ATOMS: atom_id res chain seq x y z
N MET A 1 -15.24 -33.77 -3.09
CA MET A 1 -14.94 -33.72 -1.64
C MET A 1 -13.55 -33.14 -1.52
N VAL A 2 -13.45 -31.84 -1.23
CA VAL A 2 -12.20 -31.07 -1.21
C VAL A 2 -11.60 -31.21 0.19
N ILE A 3 -10.37 -31.70 0.29
CA ILE A 3 -9.61 -31.71 1.55
C ILE A 3 -8.64 -30.53 1.48
N TYR A 4 -8.86 -29.56 2.36
CA TYR A 4 -7.88 -28.52 2.69
C TYR A 4 -6.74 -29.18 3.47
N MET A 5 -5.50 -29.08 2.98
CA MET A 5 -4.31 -29.38 3.80
C MET A 5 -4.07 -28.21 4.76
N THR A 6 -3.68 -28.50 6.00
CA THR A 6 -3.50 -27.51 7.08
C THR A 6 -2.01 -27.18 7.30
N ASN A 7 -1.71 -26.04 7.94
CA ASN A 7 -0.34 -25.58 8.26
C ASN A 7 0.52 -26.59 9.03
N LYS A 8 -0.06 -27.63 9.63
CA LYS A 8 0.68 -28.64 10.40
C LYS A 8 1.54 -29.54 9.50
N ASP A 9 1.09 -29.78 8.26
CA ASP A 9 1.83 -30.57 7.27
C ASP A 9 3.10 -29.83 6.78
N TRP A 10 3.19 -28.51 7.02
CA TRP A 10 4.32 -27.66 6.63
C TRP A 10 5.46 -27.65 7.66
N GLU A 11 5.15 -27.78 8.95
CA GLU A 11 6.17 -27.81 10.02
C GLU A 11 6.97 -29.13 10.00
N GLU A 12 6.32 -30.25 9.64
CA GLU A 12 6.97 -31.57 9.57
C GLU A 12 7.95 -31.75 8.39
N GLU A 13 7.86 -30.94 7.34
CA GLU A 13 8.87 -30.95 6.25
C GLU A 13 10.07 -30.06 6.54
N LEU A 14 9.91 -28.98 7.32
CA LEU A 14 11.00 -28.07 7.69
C LEU A 14 11.94 -28.68 8.74
N ASP A 15 11.43 -29.51 9.65
CA ASP A 15 12.24 -30.23 10.65
C ASP A 15 13.20 -31.29 10.05
N LYS A 16 13.08 -31.60 8.75
CA LYS A 16 13.95 -32.56 8.06
C LYS A 16 15.20 -31.94 7.44
N ILE A 17 15.35 -30.62 7.52
CA ILE A 17 16.52 -29.90 7.00
C ILE A 17 17.46 -29.63 8.18
N ASP A 18 18.52 -30.44 8.30
CA ASP A 18 19.55 -30.25 9.34
C ASP A 18 20.47 -29.07 8.96
N VAL A 19 20.18 -27.91 9.54
CA VAL A 19 20.85 -26.62 9.25
C VAL A 19 22.27 -26.58 9.84
N GLU A 20 22.58 -27.38 10.86
CA GLU A 20 23.90 -27.38 11.51
C GLU A 20 24.97 -28.06 10.66
N ASP A 21 24.61 -29.10 9.91
CA ASP A 21 25.56 -29.88 9.08
C ASP A 21 26.05 -29.09 7.83
N ILE A 22 25.29 -28.08 7.40
CA ILE A 22 25.64 -27.18 6.29
C ILE A 22 26.64 -26.10 6.73
N VAL A 23 26.55 -25.63 7.98
CA VAL A 23 27.42 -24.58 8.51
C VAL A 23 28.83 -25.12 8.78
N ILE A 24 28.93 -26.34 9.34
CA ILE A 24 30.22 -26.96 9.69
C ILE A 24 31.05 -27.26 8.42
N ARG A 25 30.43 -27.74 7.33
CA ARG A 25 31.12 -27.99 6.06
C ARG A 25 31.71 -26.72 5.41
N ARG A 26 31.12 -25.54 5.63
CA ARG A 26 31.59 -24.27 5.05
C ARG A 26 32.81 -23.70 5.78
N GLU A 27 32.99 -23.97 7.07
CA GLU A 27 34.15 -23.51 7.82
C GLU A 27 35.40 -24.33 7.50
N THR A 28 35.27 -25.65 7.32
CA THR A 28 36.41 -26.52 7.00
C THR A 28 37.01 -26.26 5.62
N GLU A 29 36.22 -25.77 4.66
CA GLU A 29 36.74 -25.37 3.32
C GLU A 29 37.40 -23.99 3.32
N ARG A 30 37.03 -23.10 4.25
CA ARG A 30 37.59 -21.74 4.36
C ARG A 30 39.02 -21.73 4.88
N GLU A 31 39.39 -22.67 5.75
CA GLU A 31 40.75 -22.78 6.28
C GLU A 31 41.77 -23.33 5.27
N LYS A 32 41.33 -24.18 4.32
CA LYS A 32 42.23 -24.82 3.34
C LYS A 32 42.73 -23.89 2.21
N LYS A 33 42.22 -22.66 2.08
CA LYS A 33 42.50 -21.76 0.92
C LYS A 33 43.36 -20.52 1.19
N LYS A 34 44.02 -20.36 2.35
CA LYS A 34 44.92 -19.20 2.59
C LYS A 34 46.39 -19.53 2.29
N LYS A 35 46.91 -19.08 1.14
CA LYS A 35 48.36 -18.86 0.89
C LYS A 35 48.67 -17.36 1.00
N PRO A 36 49.84 -16.94 1.54
CA PRO A 36 50.14 -15.52 1.75
C PRO A 36 50.77 -14.87 0.50
N PRO A 37 50.54 -13.56 0.22
CA PRO A 37 51.18 -12.87 -0.88
C PRO A 37 52.52 -12.22 -0.46
N LYS A 38 53.45 -12.15 -1.42
CA LYS A 38 54.77 -11.50 -1.31
C LYS A 38 54.67 -9.98 -1.42
N LYS A 39 55.41 -9.27 -0.55
CA LYS A 39 55.63 -7.82 -0.56
C LYS A 39 56.58 -7.37 -1.69
N LYS A 40 56.28 -6.23 -2.32
CA LYS A 40 57.25 -5.20 -2.76
C LYS A 40 56.54 -3.83 -2.75
N GLY A 41 57.25 -2.80 -2.27
CA GLY A 41 56.72 -1.46 -2.01
C GLY A 41 57.32 -0.34 -2.88
N ASN A 42 56.70 0.84 -2.78
CA ASN A 42 57.26 2.21 -2.72
C ASN A 42 56.05 3.18 -2.81
N TRP A 43 55.74 4.01 -1.80
CA TRP A 43 56.32 5.33 -1.44
C TRP A 43 56.13 6.43 -2.50
N MET A 44 55.01 7.17 -2.44
CA MET A 44 54.91 8.58 -1.99
C MET A 44 53.57 9.22 -2.39
N LEU A 45 52.91 9.85 -1.38
CA LEU A 45 52.18 11.14 -1.41
C LEU A 45 51.04 11.38 -2.45
N ILE A 46 49.89 12.00 -2.15
CA ILE A 46 49.34 12.60 -0.93
C ILE A 46 47.87 13.04 -1.21
N VAL A 47 47.07 13.05 -0.13
CA VAL A 47 45.93 13.94 0.15
C VAL A 47 44.68 13.88 -0.74
N GLY A 48 43.61 13.37 -0.12
CA GLY A 48 42.24 13.72 -0.44
C GLY A 48 41.28 12.72 0.18
N VAL A 49 40.54 13.13 1.21
CA VAL A 49 39.36 12.45 1.78
C VAL A 49 39.65 11.37 2.85
N LEU A 50 40.06 11.80 4.05
CA LEU A 50 39.67 11.15 5.31
C LEU A 50 39.61 12.23 6.43
N VAL A 51 38.67 13.15 6.28
CA VAL A 51 38.17 13.99 7.37
C VAL A 51 36.66 13.76 7.42
N ILE A 52 36.13 13.60 8.62
CA ILE A 52 34.75 13.26 8.99
C ILE A 52 34.46 11.76 9.06
N LEU A 53 35.10 11.09 10.05
CA LEU A 53 34.50 10.00 10.82
C LEU A 53 35.32 9.80 12.11
N ALA A 54 35.22 10.76 13.04
CA ALA A 54 35.53 10.57 14.48
C ALA A 54 35.38 11.91 15.26
N VAL A 55 34.14 12.35 15.47
CA VAL A 55 33.71 13.23 16.57
C VAL A 55 32.37 12.60 16.96
N VAL A 56 32.23 11.86 18.06
CA VAL A 56 32.18 12.32 19.45
C VAL A 56 32.52 11.13 20.36
N ALA A 57 33.61 11.20 21.11
CA ALA A 57 33.73 10.56 22.43
C ALA A 57 34.99 11.04 23.15
N ALA A 58 34.77 11.85 24.19
CA ALA A 58 35.58 12.00 25.40
C ALA A 58 37.07 12.39 25.27
N VAL A 59 37.37 13.68 25.49
CA VAL A 59 38.57 14.09 26.22
C VAL A 59 38.21 15.21 27.19
N ALA A 60 38.29 14.91 28.49
CA ALA A 60 38.74 15.87 29.49
C ALA A 60 39.16 15.09 30.75
N PHE A 61 40.46 14.81 30.90
CA PHE A 61 41.24 15.08 32.12
C PHE A 61 42.69 14.56 32.04
N SER A 62 43.65 15.48 32.19
CA SER A 62 44.97 15.40 32.86
C SER A 62 45.85 16.52 32.27
N GLY A 63 46.14 17.61 32.97
CA GLY A 63 47.14 17.77 34.05
C GLY A 63 48.36 18.51 33.45
N ILE A 64 48.89 19.64 33.96
CA ILE A 64 49.87 19.72 35.07
C ILE A 64 50.42 21.19 35.21
N PHE A 65 50.54 21.66 36.48
CA PHE A 65 51.45 22.68 37.11
C PHE A 65 51.18 24.22 37.18
N LYS A 66 50.83 24.67 38.42
CA LYS A 66 51.38 25.72 39.36
C LYS A 66 52.11 26.99 38.85
N PRO A 67 52.20 28.13 39.62
CA PRO A 67 52.19 28.26 41.09
C PRO A 67 51.40 29.44 41.74
N LEU A 68 51.50 29.48 43.08
CA LEU A 68 50.93 30.39 44.09
C LEU A 68 51.34 31.87 43.98
N GLU A 69 50.45 32.78 44.39
CA GLU A 69 50.81 33.95 45.20
C GLU A 69 49.62 34.51 46.00
N SER A 70 49.94 34.99 47.20
CA SER A 70 49.07 35.42 48.30
C SER A 70 48.69 36.90 48.23
N LYS A 71 47.52 37.28 48.77
CA LYS A 71 47.40 38.30 49.84
C LYS A 71 45.97 38.48 50.38
N GLU A 72 45.98 38.87 51.65
CA GLU A 72 44.91 39.14 52.62
C GLU A 72 43.82 40.14 52.16
N ASP A 73 42.58 39.99 52.65
CA ASP A 73 42.01 40.99 53.56
C ASP A 73 40.75 40.52 54.35
N VAL A 74 40.88 40.72 55.67
CA VAL A 74 39.97 40.98 56.80
C VAL A 74 38.43 40.84 56.64
N GLY A 75 37.86 39.86 57.36
CA GLY A 75 37.00 40.06 58.54
C GLY A 75 35.55 40.52 58.39
N GLY A 76 34.60 39.65 58.78
CA GLY A 76 33.37 40.09 59.46
C GLY A 76 32.09 39.24 59.34
N LYS A 77 31.92 38.35 60.33
CA LYS A 77 30.65 37.95 60.99
C LYS A 77 29.81 36.77 60.46
N GLU A 78 29.47 35.96 61.45
CA GLU A 78 28.71 34.71 61.54
C GLU A 78 27.40 34.64 60.74
N GLU A 79 27.15 33.49 60.09
CA GLU A 79 25.79 32.91 60.01
C GLU A 79 25.84 31.39 59.72
N VAL A 80 25.32 30.62 60.69
CA VAL A 80 24.61 29.32 60.63
C VAL A 80 24.99 28.32 59.53
N THR A 81 25.61 27.21 59.93
CA THR A 81 25.77 25.98 59.14
C THR A 81 24.42 25.38 58.75
N ALA A 82 24.05 25.50 57.47
CA ALA A 82 23.01 24.68 56.85
C ALA A 82 23.61 23.34 56.39
N THR A 83 22.98 22.25 56.82
CA THR A 83 23.24 20.87 56.41
C THR A 83 23.21 20.75 54.87
N PRO A 84 24.12 20.01 54.22
CA PRO A 84 24.06 19.82 52.78
C PRO A 84 22.82 18.99 52.41
N THR A 85 21.85 19.62 51.75
CA THR A 85 20.75 18.94 51.09
C THR A 85 21.30 18.17 49.89
N MET A 86 21.15 16.85 49.93
CA MET A 86 21.34 15.99 48.75
C MET A 86 20.46 16.50 47.61
N PRO A 87 20.95 16.54 46.35
CA PRO A 87 20.09 16.85 45.22
C PRO A 87 19.00 15.78 45.15
N ILE A 88 17.75 16.21 45.35
CA ILE A 88 16.57 15.39 45.08
C ILE A 88 16.58 15.16 43.57
N THR A 89 17.02 13.98 43.12
CA THR A 89 16.72 13.50 41.78
C THR A 89 15.20 13.53 41.61
N ALA A 90 14.73 14.32 40.65
CA ALA A 90 13.31 14.34 40.29
C ALA A 90 12.85 12.89 40.07
N PRO A 91 11.66 12.49 40.57
CA PRO A 91 11.17 11.14 40.36
C PRO A 91 11.14 10.85 38.86
N GLU A 92 11.72 9.72 38.44
CA GLU A 92 11.63 9.27 37.05
C GLU A 92 10.15 9.21 36.65
N THR A 93 9.77 10.00 35.66
CA THR A 93 8.41 10.01 35.12
C THR A 93 8.13 8.67 34.45
N LEU A 94 7.29 7.84 35.10
CA LEU A 94 6.92 6.55 34.54
C LEU A 94 6.19 6.79 33.21
N THR A 95 6.67 6.14 32.14
CA THR A 95 6.13 6.29 30.79
C THR A 95 5.71 4.92 30.26
N LYS A 96 4.54 4.85 29.63
CA LYS A 96 4.03 3.63 28.95
C LYS A 96 3.47 4.00 27.59
N ASP A 97 3.73 3.14 26.61
CA ASP A 97 3.28 3.32 25.23
C ASP A 97 1.93 2.63 24.99
N ILE A 98 1.10 3.22 24.13
CA ILE A 98 0.01 2.54 23.43
C ILE A 98 0.30 2.53 21.92
N THR A 99 -0.19 1.51 21.23
CA THR A 99 -0.05 1.34 19.78
C THR A 99 -1.35 1.69 19.07
N MET A 100 -1.26 2.59 18.09
CA MET A 100 -2.32 2.91 17.16
C MET A 100 -1.99 2.38 15.76
N VAL A 101 -2.82 1.46 15.27
CA VAL A 101 -2.81 1.04 13.87
C VAL A 101 -3.82 1.88 13.10
N TYR A 102 -3.43 2.49 11.98
CA TYR A 102 -4.28 3.46 11.29
C TYR A 102 -4.14 3.42 9.75
N SER A 103 -5.18 3.89 9.05
CA SER A 103 -5.19 3.95 7.58
C SER A 103 -4.19 4.96 6.99
N SER A 104 -3.45 4.53 5.97
CA SER A 104 -2.25 5.21 5.45
C SER A 104 -2.45 6.66 5.02
N GLU A 105 -3.64 7.05 4.54
CA GLU A 105 -3.95 8.41 4.11
C GLU A 105 -3.97 9.43 5.25
N LYS A 106 -3.93 8.98 6.51
CA LYS A 106 -3.82 9.86 7.69
C LYS A 106 -2.38 10.07 8.15
N ARG A 107 -1.38 9.44 7.50
CA ARG A 107 0.00 9.36 7.99
C ARG A 107 0.55 10.71 8.40
N ASP A 108 0.58 11.65 7.47
CA ASP A 108 1.24 12.94 7.70
C ASP A 108 0.53 13.74 8.80
N TRP A 109 -0.80 13.68 8.86
CA TRP A 109 -1.57 14.32 9.94
C TRP A 109 -1.33 13.67 11.30
N LEU A 110 -1.46 12.33 11.38
CA LEU A 110 -1.32 11.63 12.65
C LEU A 110 0.11 11.70 13.15
N GLU A 111 1.13 11.62 12.30
CA GLU A 111 2.53 11.78 12.71
C GLU A 111 2.78 13.20 13.26
N ASP A 112 2.31 14.26 12.57
CA ASP A 112 2.43 15.65 13.03
C ASP A 112 1.69 15.90 14.36
N ALA A 113 0.46 15.40 14.50
CA ALA A 113 -0.33 15.53 15.73
C ALA A 113 0.26 14.69 16.88
N THR A 114 0.66 13.44 16.60
CA THR A 114 1.23 12.54 17.62
C THR A 114 2.57 13.04 18.13
N ASN A 115 3.39 13.65 17.28
CA ASN A 115 4.65 14.25 17.73
C ASN A 115 4.39 15.35 18.76
N SER A 116 3.36 16.19 18.57
CA SER A 116 2.96 17.18 19.58
C SER A 116 2.38 16.55 20.83
N PHE A 117 1.54 15.53 20.71
CA PHE A 117 1.03 14.78 21.87
C PHE A 117 2.16 14.15 22.69
N ASN A 118 3.08 13.44 22.03
CA ASN A 118 4.21 12.76 22.66
C ASN A 118 5.25 13.74 23.23
N ASN A 119 5.28 15.00 22.80
CA ASN A 119 6.11 16.03 23.43
C ASN A 119 5.42 16.69 24.63
N GLN A 120 4.15 16.36 24.88
CA GLN A 120 3.42 16.75 26.08
C GLN A 120 3.36 15.58 27.07
N ASP A 121 3.24 15.91 28.36
CA ASP A 121 3.12 14.93 29.43
C ASP A 121 1.64 14.69 29.74
N TYR A 122 0.92 14.07 28.80
CA TYR A 122 -0.43 13.57 29.06
C TYR A 122 -0.34 12.37 30.02
N VAL A 123 -1.03 12.44 31.15
CA VAL A 123 -0.91 11.46 32.23
C VAL A 123 -2.22 10.70 32.47
N VAL A 124 -2.12 9.39 32.65
CA VAL A 124 -3.20 8.53 33.18
C VAL A 124 -2.67 7.81 34.43
N ASN A 125 -3.33 8.02 35.57
CA ASN A 125 -2.98 7.41 36.86
C ASN A 125 -1.49 7.57 37.24
N GLY A 126 -0.91 8.74 36.97
CA GLY A 126 0.50 9.04 37.28
C GLY A 126 1.52 8.52 36.25
N ILE A 127 1.08 7.91 35.15
CA ILE A 127 1.92 7.39 34.06
C ILE A 127 1.75 8.27 32.82
N VAL A 128 2.85 8.74 32.26
CA VAL A 128 2.87 9.48 30.99
C VAL A 128 2.53 8.53 29.84
N VAL A 129 1.59 8.95 29.01
CA VAL A 129 1.16 8.21 27.82
C VAL A 129 2.00 8.66 26.62
N LYS A 130 2.56 7.69 25.89
CA LYS A 130 3.10 7.91 24.54
C LYS A 130 2.39 7.03 23.53
N VAL A 131 2.35 7.47 22.28
CA VAL A 131 1.65 6.77 21.20
C VAL A 131 2.65 6.34 20.12
N LYS A 132 2.61 5.05 19.79
CA LYS A 132 3.30 4.45 18.64
C LYS A 132 2.34 4.29 17.48
N LEU A 133 2.77 4.73 16.30
CA LEU A 133 1.96 4.78 15.09
C LEU A 133 2.37 3.67 14.11
N ILE A 134 1.41 2.90 13.61
CA ILE A 134 1.62 1.88 12.57
C ILE A 134 0.65 2.12 11.39
N PRO A 135 1.11 2.65 10.25
CA PRO A 135 0.26 2.83 9.07
C PRO A 135 -0.02 1.49 8.36
N MET A 136 -1.28 1.20 8.06
CA MET A 136 -1.71 -0.05 7.41
C MET A 136 -3.05 0.13 6.67
N GLY A 137 -3.32 -0.65 5.61
CA GLY A 137 -4.64 -0.64 4.95
C GLY A 137 -5.77 -1.02 5.92
N SER A 138 -6.98 -0.47 5.76
CA SER A 138 -8.10 -0.75 6.69
C SER A 138 -8.52 -2.23 6.67
N GLY A 139 -8.58 -2.85 5.50
CA GLY A 139 -8.86 -4.28 5.39
C GLY A 139 -7.68 -5.15 5.81
N GLU A 140 -6.46 -4.76 5.42
CA GLU A 140 -5.22 -5.45 5.84
C GLU A 140 -5.08 -5.50 7.38
N SER A 141 -5.31 -4.37 8.05
CA SER A 141 -5.25 -4.31 9.52
C SER A 141 -6.39 -5.06 10.18
N MET A 142 -7.62 -4.97 9.65
CA MET A 142 -8.75 -5.76 10.15
C MET A 142 -8.45 -7.26 10.08
N GLU A 143 -7.99 -7.77 8.93
CA GLU A 143 -7.69 -9.19 8.74
C GLU A 143 -6.64 -9.68 9.74
N LYS A 144 -5.56 -8.91 9.95
CA LYS A 144 -4.53 -9.26 10.93
C LYS A 144 -5.04 -9.22 12.37
N ILE A 145 -5.94 -8.29 12.70
CA ILE A 145 -6.60 -8.23 14.02
C ILE A 145 -7.49 -9.45 14.24
N VAL A 146 -8.33 -9.81 13.27
CA VAL A 146 -9.22 -10.99 13.34
C VAL A 146 -8.41 -12.29 13.42
N LYS A 147 -7.24 -12.37 12.77
CA LYS A 147 -6.34 -13.54 12.88
C LYS A 147 -5.60 -13.61 14.21
N GLY A 148 -5.44 -12.50 14.91
CA GLY A 148 -4.62 -12.39 16.12
C GLY A 148 -3.14 -12.09 15.85
N ASP A 149 -2.78 -11.85 14.59
CA ASP A 149 -1.42 -11.46 14.16
C ASP A 149 -1.09 -10.01 14.54
N LEU A 150 -2.12 -9.20 14.81
CA LEU A 150 -1.99 -7.80 15.20
C LEU A 150 -2.93 -7.50 16.38
N LYS A 151 -2.37 -6.97 17.46
CA LYS A 151 -3.09 -6.71 18.72
C LYS A 151 -2.86 -5.27 19.20
N PRO A 152 -3.39 -4.25 18.51
CA PRO A 152 -3.21 -2.87 18.94
C PRO A 152 -4.23 -2.52 20.03
N GLU A 153 -3.93 -1.51 20.84
CA GLU A 153 -4.88 -0.95 21.82
C GLU A 153 -5.87 -0.01 21.12
N LEU A 154 -5.38 0.72 20.10
CA LEU A 154 -6.16 1.67 19.30
C LEU A 154 -6.12 1.31 17.82
N TRP A 155 -7.28 1.28 17.18
CA TRP A 155 -7.41 1.05 15.74
C TRP A 155 -8.19 2.18 15.08
N SER A 156 -7.64 2.73 14.00
CA SER A 156 -8.29 3.78 13.22
C SER A 156 -8.34 3.43 11.74
N PRO A 157 -9.36 2.68 11.29
CA PRO A 157 -9.59 2.49 9.86
C PRO A 157 -10.03 3.81 9.19
N ALA A 158 -10.12 3.80 7.87
CA ALA A 158 -10.56 4.96 7.11
C ALA A 158 -12.07 5.23 7.28
N SER A 159 -12.87 4.18 7.49
CA SER A 159 -14.31 4.26 7.68
C SER A 159 -14.82 3.32 8.76
N SER A 160 -15.91 3.72 9.43
CA SER A 160 -16.71 2.88 10.32
C SER A 160 -17.31 1.65 9.62
N ALA A 161 -17.33 1.60 8.29
CA ALA A 161 -17.62 0.37 7.53
C ALA A 161 -16.74 -0.81 7.98
N TRP A 162 -15.45 -0.55 8.23
CA TRP A 162 -14.51 -1.58 8.68
C TRP A 162 -14.73 -1.96 10.14
N ILE A 163 -15.25 -1.08 10.99
CA ILE A 163 -15.63 -1.44 12.37
C ILE A 163 -16.81 -2.40 12.35
N LYS A 164 -17.82 -2.12 11.51
CA LYS A 164 -18.98 -3.01 11.34
C LYS A 164 -18.58 -4.38 10.81
N LEU A 165 -17.64 -4.43 9.86
CA LEU A 165 -17.11 -5.69 9.33
C LEU A 165 -16.24 -6.43 10.36
N LEU A 166 -15.34 -5.73 11.05
CA LEU A 166 -14.50 -6.29 12.11
C LEU A 166 -15.35 -6.98 13.17
N ASN A 167 -16.34 -6.27 13.74
CA ASN A 167 -17.21 -6.83 14.76
C ASN A 167 -17.97 -8.04 14.25
N LYS A 168 -18.42 -8.01 12.98
CA LYS A 168 -19.13 -9.13 12.37
C LYS A 168 -18.24 -10.38 12.25
N GLU A 169 -17.01 -10.22 11.77
CA GLU A 169 -16.07 -11.34 11.61
C GLU A 169 -15.54 -11.85 12.96
N TYR A 170 -15.26 -10.93 13.89
CA TYR A 170 -14.76 -11.26 15.22
C TYR A 170 -15.82 -11.98 16.05
N GLU A 171 -17.09 -11.54 16.00
CA GLU A 171 -18.21 -12.22 16.66
C GLU A 171 -18.44 -13.62 16.11
N GLU A 172 -18.41 -13.80 14.78
CA GLU A 172 -18.53 -15.12 14.17
C GLU A 172 -17.40 -16.08 14.58
N LYS A 173 -16.20 -15.56 14.83
CA LYS A 173 -15.03 -16.37 15.16
C LYS A 173 -14.85 -16.62 16.67
N TYR A 174 -15.14 -15.64 17.50
CA TYR A 174 -14.81 -15.63 18.93
C TYR A 174 -16.02 -15.49 19.86
N GLY A 175 -17.22 -15.17 19.33
CA GLY A 175 -18.46 -15.11 20.11
C GLY A 175 -18.70 -13.79 20.85
N ASN A 176 -17.88 -12.77 20.62
CA ASN A 176 -18.04 -11.42 21.18
C ASN A 176 -17.66 -10.34 20.14
N VAL A 177 -18.01 -9.08 20.39
CA VAL A 177 -17.53 -7.95 19.59
C VAL A 177 -16.23 -7.40 20.15
N LEU A 178 -15.38 -6.84 19.29
CA LEU A 178 -14.09 -6.27 19.69
C LEU A 178 -14.14 -4.74 19.88
N VAL A 179 -15.11 -4.08 19.24
CA VAL A 179 -15.27 -2.62 19.29
C VAL A 179 -16.67 -2.26 19.76
N HIS A 180 -16.76 -1.39 20.75
CA HIS A 180 -18.03 -0.89 21.28
C HIS A 180 -18.61 0.22 20.40
N GLU A 181 -19.90 0.14 20.06
CA GLU A 181 -20.62 1.22 19.35
C GLU A 181 -21.21 2.27 20.31
N THR A 182 -21.43 1.90 21.58
CA THR A 182 -22.01 2.77 22.60
C THR A 182 -21.24 2.68 23.91
N GLY A 183 -21.50 3.62 24.83
CA GLY A 183 -20.84 3.65 26.14
C GLY A 183 -19.51 4.40 26.16
N LYS A 184 -18.79 4.26 27.28
CA LYS A 184 -17.58 5.05 27.61
C LYS A 184 -16.45 4.88 26.59
N TYR A 185 -16.27 3.67 26.07
CA TYR A 185 -15.22 3.33 25.12
C TYR A 185 -15.72 3.17 23.68
N ALA A 186 -16.89 3.76 23.38
CA ALA A 186 -17.39 3.83 22.02
C ALA A 186 -16.40 4.55 21.10
N TRP A 187 -16.24 4.03 19.89
CA TRP A 187 -15.40 4.66 18.87
C TRP A 187 -15.88 6.08 18.52
N LYS A 188 -14.98 6.92 18.04
CA LYS A 188 -15.27 8.32 17.66
C LYS A 188 -14.78 8.63 16.26
N SER A 189 -15.60 9.27 15.43
CA SER A 189 -15.16 9.85 14.16
C SER A 189 -14.19 11.00 14.43
N LEU A 190 -12.93 10.86 14.02
CA LEU A 190 -11.92 11.87 14.29
C LEU A 190 -12.05 13.06 13.34
N VAL A 191 -12.18 12.76 12.05
CA VAL A 191 -12.23 13.72 10.95
C VAL A 191 -13.05 13.15 9.80
N ARG A 192 -13.38 13.96 8.81
CA ARG A 192 -14.13 13.54 7.62
C ARG A 192 -13.38 13.86 6.34
N SER A 193 -13.45 12.96 5.37
CA SER A 193 -13.12 13.24 3.98
C SER A 193 -14.15 12.56 3.07
N PRO A 194 -14.82 13.28 2.16
CA PRO A 194 -15.71 12.66 1.19
C PRO A 194 -14.94 11.67 0.32
N VAL A 195 -15.59 10.54 0.02
CA VAL A 195 -15.18 9.69 -1.11
C VAL A 195 -15.58 10.40 -2.40
N VAL A 196 -14.65 10.52 -3.35
CA VAL A 196 -14.83 11.30 -4.58
C VAL A 196 -14.34 10.50 -5.78
N LEU A 197 -14.89 10.84 -6.95
CA LEU A 197 -14.30 10.48 -8.24
C LEU A 197 -13.26 11.55 -8.59
N VAL A 198 -11.99 11.18 -8.53
CA VAL A 198 -10.88 12.03 -8.97
C VAL A 198 -10.77 11.94 -10.48
N MET A 199 -10.75 13.10 -11.14
CA MET A 199 -10.71 13.19 -12.60
C MET A 199 -9.76 14.29 -13.03
N TRP A 200 -9.12 14.09 -14.19
CA TRP A 200 -8.43 15.16 -14.89
C TRP A 200 -9.45 16.20 -15.32
N LYS A 201 -9.19 17.49 -15.04
CA LYS A 201 -10.18 18.55 -15.19
C LYS A 201 -10.75 18.61 -16.61
N SER A 202 -9.91 18.49 -17.64
CA SER A 202 -10.34 18.46 -19.04
C SER A 202 -11.26 17.29 -19.39
N TYR A 203 -11.06 16.10 -18.79
CA TYR A 203 -11.97 14.96 -18.97
C TYR A 203 -13.28 15.16 -18.21
N ALA A 204 -13.22 15.68 -16.98
CA ALA A 204 -14.42 15.99 -16.22
C ALA A 204 -15.29 17.03 -16.94
N GLU A 205 -14.70 18.10 -17.48
CA GLU A 205 -15.43 19.12 -18.25
C GLU A 205 -16.09 18.53 -19.50
N ALA A 206 -15.41 17.61 -20.20
CA ALA A 206 -15.97 16.94 -21.36
C ALA A 206 -17.14 16.02 -21.02
N ILE A 207 -17.03 15.24 -19.94
CA ILE A 207 -18.06 14.33 -19.45
C ILE A 207 -19.26 15.13 -18.92
N SER A 208 -19.00 16.19 -18.15
CA SER A 208 -19.99 17.14 -17.66
C SER A 208 -20.82 17.71 -18.80
N LYS A 209 -20.16 18.20 -19.87
CA LYS A 209 -20.85 18.74 -21.05
C LYS A 209 -21.66 17.66 -21.78
N HIS A 210 -21.14 16.44 -21.86
CA HIS A 210 -21.78 15.33 -22.59
C HIS A 210 -23.05 14.83 -21.89
N PHE A 211 -22.99 14.63 -20.58
CA PHE A 211 -24.13 14.13 -19.80
C PHE A 211 -25.03 15.23 -19.23
N GLY A 212 -24.63 16.51 -19.31
CA GLY A 212 -25.41 17.63 -18.78
C GLY A 212 -25.42 17.70 -17.25
N VAL A 213 -24.36 17.22 -16.59
CA VAL A 213 -24.22 17.23 -15.12
C VAL A 213 -23.13 18.23 -14.69
N PRO A 214 -23.18 18.83 -13.49
CA PRO A 214 -22.10 19.70 -13.01
C PRO A 214 -20.75 18.97 -12.95
N VAL A 215 -19.67 19.68 -13.27
CA VAL A 215 -18.31 19.08 -13.38
C VAL A 215 -17.80 18.43 -12.10
N ASN A 216 -18.20 18.98 -10.96
CA ASN A 216 -17.91 18.50 -9.62
C ASN A 216 -19.01 17.59 -9.07
N GLU A 217 -20.02 17.20 -9.85
CA GLU A 217 -21.10 16.32 -9.43
C GLU A 217 -21.30 15.15 -10.41
N ILE A 218 -20.29 14.73 -11.18
CA ILE A 218 -20.36 13.53 -12.05
C ILE A 218 -20.55 12.29 -11.17
N GLY A 219 -21.58 11.49 -11.47
CA GLY A 219 -22.04 10.39 -10.63
C GLY A 219 -21.56 9.00 -11.07
N TRP A 220 -21.92 8.00 -10.27
CA TRP A 220 -21.65 6.59 -10.59
C TRP A 220 -22.40 6.15 -11.85
N ASN A 221 -23.61 6.68 -12.06
CA ASN A 221 -24.38 6.44 -13.28
C ASN A 221 -23.64 6.86 -14.56
N GLU A 222 -22.91 7.98 -14.54
CA GLU A 222 -22.10 8.41 -15.69
C GLU A 222 -20.89 7.49 -15.90
N ILE A 223 -20.22 7.07 -14.82
CA ILE A 223 -19.13 6.09 -14.90
C ILE A 223 -19.63 4.74 -15.44
N PHE A 224 -20.76 4.25 -14.96
CA PHE A 224 -21.43 3.04 -15.46
C PHE A 224 -21.73 3.15 -16.96
N LYS A 225 -22.28 4.27 -17.43
CA LYS A 225 -22.54 4.50 -18.85
C LYS A 225 -21.26 4.49 -19.67
N LEU A 226 -20.23 5.22 -19.24
CA LEU A 226 -18.94 5.29 -19.94
C LEU A 226 -18.21 3.93 -20.04
N THR A 227 -18.49 3.03 -19.09
CA THR A 227 -17.86 1.71 -19.02
C THR A 227 -18.72 0.60 -19.60
N GLY A 228 -20.05 0.70 -19.60
CA GLY A 228 -20.98 -0.39 -19.96
C GLY A 228 -21.94 -0.11 -21.12
N ASP A 229 -22.20 1.15 -21.48
CA ASP A 229 -23.10 1.49 -22.60
C ASP A 229 -22.30 1.59 -23.92
N PRO A 230 -22.60 0.77 -24.94
CA PRO A 230 -21.89 0.80 -26.22
C PRO A 230 -21.90 2.16 -26.92
N LYS A 231 -22.96 2.96 -26.77
CA LYS A 231 -23.03 4.31 -27.37
C LYS A 231 -22.03 5.25 -26.72
N GLU A 232 -21.91 5.17 -25.40
CA GLU A 232 -21.04 6.04 -24.62
C GLU A 232 -19.58 5.60 -24.69
N GLN A 233 -19.33 4.30 -24.73
CA GLN A 233 -18.02 3.74 -25.07
C GLN A 233 -17.56 4.20 -26.45
N LYS A 234 -18.46 4.18 -27.45
CA LYS A 234 -18.17 4.65 -28.80
C LYS A 234 -17.82 6.14 -28.79
N TRP A 235 -18.65 6.97 -28.16
CA TRP A 235 -18.39 8.41 -28.00
C TRP A 235 -17.00 8.67 -27.38
N TRP A 236 -16.68 7.96 -26.30
CA TRP A 236 -15.37 8.07 -25.67
C TRP A 236 -14.24 7.70 -26.64
N SER A 237 -14.36 6.54 -27.29
CA SER A 237 -13.33 6.00 -28.17
C SER A 237 -13.05 6.88 -29.39
N GLU A 238 -14.09 7.47 -29.99
CA GLU A 238 -13.95 8.38 -31.14
C GLU A 238 -13.24 9.68 -30.76
N LYS A 239 -13.35 10.11 -29.49
CA LYS A 239 -12.79 11.36 -29.00
C LYS A 239 -11.40 11.24 -28.39
N TYR A 240 -11.15 10.17 -27.65
CA TYR A 240 -9.93 10.00 -26.84
C TYR A 240 -9.13 8.75 -27.21
N GLY A 241 -9.66 7.89 -28.07
CA GLY A 241 -9.06 6.60 -28.38
C GLY A 241 -9.27 5.57 -27.27
N GLY A 242 -9.42 4.31 -27.67
CA GLY A 242 -9.58 3.19 -26.74
C GLY A 242 -10.83 3.28 -25.85
N ARG A 243 -10.81 2.51 -24.75
CA ARG A 243 -11.91 2.45 -23.77
C ARG A 243 -11.76 3.49 -22.66
N PHE A 244 -12.86 3.81 -21.98
CA PHE A 244 -12.78 4.55 -20.73
C PHE A 244 -12.07 3.72 -19.65
N LYS A 245 -11.08 4.32 -18.97
CA LYS A 245 -10.26 3.73 -17.92
C LYS A 245 -10.75 4.26 -16.57
N TYR A 246 -11.35 3.38 -15.78
CA TYR A 246 -11.83 3.65 -14.43
C TYR A 246 -10.92 2.98 -13.39
N GLY A 247 -10.91 3.51 -12.17
CA GLY A 247 -10.02 3.08 -11.09
C GLY A 247 -10.67 3.01 -9.72
N HIS A 248 -10.43 1.94 -8.96
CA HIS A 248 -10.59 1.93 -7.52
C HIS A 248 -9.63 0.90 -6.90
N THR A 249 -9.53 0.92 -5.58
CA THR A 249 -8.66 -0.01 -4.85
C THR A 249 -9.34 -1.36 -4.61
N HIS A 250 -8.58 -2.36 -4.16
CA HIS A 250 -9.11 -3.69 -3.86
C HIS A 250 -10.10 -3.65 -2.68
N PRO A 251 -11.38 -4.04 -2.87
CA PRO A 251 -12.43 -3.89 -1.84
C PRO A 251 -12.25 -4.68 -0.55
N LEU A 252 -11.40 -5.72 -0.54
CA LEU A 252 -11.08 -6.46 0.68
C LEU A 252 -9.94 -5.82 1.50
N LEU A 253 -9.16 -4.91 0.91
CA LEU A 253 -7.90 -4.42 1.51
C LEU A 253 -7.96 -2.93 1.81
N SER A 254 -8.64 -2.18 0.96
CA SER A 254 -8.62 -0.72 0.97
C SER A 254 -10.03 -0.13 1.01
N ASN A 255 -10.17 0.95 1.77
CA ASN A 255 -11.45 1.56 2.04
C ASN A 255 -12.07 2.24 0.81
N SER A 256 -11.30 2.92 -0.06
CA SER A 256 -11.89 3.52 -1.26
C SER A 256 -12.51 2.47 -2.20
N GLY A 257 -11.92 1.27 -2.25
CA GLY A 257 -12.43 0.13 -3.00
C GLY A 257 -13.71 -0.43 -2.41
N LEU A 258 -13.73 -0.63 -1.09
CA LEU A 258 -14.93 -1.09 -0.39
C LEU A 258 -16.10 -0.12 -0.59
N LEU A 259 -15.84 1.18 -0.40
CA LEU A 259 -16.87 2.20 -0.55
C LEU A 259 -17.30 2.39 -2.01
N ALA A 260 -16.42 2.14 -2.99
CA ALA A 260 -16.77 2.16 -4.41
C ALA A 260 -17.76 1.05 -4.80
N VAL A 261 -17.53 -0.19 -4.36
CA VAL A 261 -18.44 -1.31 -4.68
C VAL A 261 -19.76 -1.20 -3.92
N LEU A 262 -19.73 -0.67 -2.69
CA LEU A 262 -20.95 -0.28 -1.96
C LEU A 262 -21.71 0.78 -2.75
N ALA A 263 -21.05 1.89 -3.11
CA ALA A 263 -21.72 2.98 -3.83
C ALA A 263 -22.30 2.52 -5.15
N SER A 264 -21.61 1.61 -5.85
CA SER A 264 -22.12 1.00 -7.08
C SER A 264 -23.44 0.25 -6.87
N ALA A 265 -23.59 -0.50 -5.78
CA ALA A 265 -24.87 -1.17 -5.48
C ALA A 265 -25.96 -0.21 -5.03
N TYR A 266 -25.63 0.84 -4.28
CA TYR A 266 -26.60 1.89 -3.91
C TYR A 266 -27.10 2.63 -5.15
N SER A 267 -26.19 3.10 -6.02
CA SER A 267 -26.51 3.75 -7.29
C SER A 267 -27.28 2.84 -8.23
N ALA A 268 -26.90 1.56 -8.33
CA ALA A 268 -27.66 0.58 -9.12
C ALA A 268 -29.11 0.47 -8.66
N ASN A 269 -29.41 0.72 -7.38
CA ASN A 269 -30.76 0.66 -6.83
C ASN A 269 -31.41 2.04 -6.65
N GLU A 270 -30.72 3.12 -7.03
CA GLU A 270 -31.20 4.51 -6.89
C GLU A 270 -31.60 4.85 -5.44
N ILE A 271 -30.83 4.35 -4.47
CA ILE A 271 -31.05 4.57 -3.04
C ILE A 271 -29.78 5.12 -2.38
N THR A 272 -29.94 5.74 -1.21
CA THR A 272 -28.81 6.21 -0.37
C THR A 272 -28.80 5.58 1.02
N LYS A 273 -29.80 4.77 1.38
CA LYS A 273 -29.94 4.15 2.69
C LYS A 273 -30.70 2.84 2.61
N ASP A 274 -30.72 2.08 3.70
CA ASP A 274 -31.55 0.88 3.84
C ASP A 274 -31.34 -0.19 2.76
N ILE A 275 -30.11 -0.34 2.23
CA ILE A 275 -29.81 -1.38 1.23
C ILE A 275 -30.05 -2.79 1.80
N THR A 276 -30.54 -3.69 0.97
CA THR A 276 -30.83 -5.08 1.37
C THR A 276 -29.94 -6.08 0.63
N SER A 277 -29.80 -7.28 1.21
CA SER A 277 -29.09 -8.40 0.56
C SER A 277 -29.70 -8.76 -0.80
N ALA A 278 -31.04 -8.69 -0.92
CA ALA A 278 -31.75 -8.94 -2.17
C ALA A 278 -31.40 -7.91 -3.26
N GLN A 279 -31.29 -6.64 -2.89
CA GLN A 279 -30.86 -5.58 -3.83
C GLN A 279 -29.40 -5.77 -4.24
N ILE A 280 -28.49 -6.06 -3.30
CA ILE A 280 -27.07 -6.33 -3.58
C ILE A 280 -26.94 -7.47 -4.59
N LYS A 281 -27.70 -8.56 -4.40
CA LYS A 281 -27.64 -9.78 -5.21
C LYS A 281 -28.53 -9.75 -6.47
N SER A 282 -29.18 -8.62 -6.75
CA SER A 282 -30.04 -8.50 -7.93
C SER A 282 -29.24 -8.49 -9.23
N ASP A 283 -29.88 -8.89 -10.33
CA ASP A 283 -29.30 -8.80 -11.68
C ASP A 283 -28.92 -7.35 -12.04
N LYS A 284 -29.71 -6.37 -11.58
CA LYS A 284 -29.45 -4.93 -11.78
C LYS A 284 -28.11 -4.54 -11.14
N SER A 285 -27.90 -4.86 -9.87
CA SER A 285 -26.64 -4.58 -9.15
C SER A 285 -25.46 -5.36 -9.74
N THR A 286 -25.67 -6.64 -10.06
CA THR A 286 -24.62 -7.49 -10.64
C THR A 286 -24.16 -6.95 -11.98
N LYS A 287 -25.10 -6.56 -12.86
CA LYS A 287 -24.78 -5.94 -14.16
C LYS A 287 -24.09 -4.59 -13.95
N PHE A 288 -24.63 -3.73 -13.10
CA PHE A 288 -24.08 -2.40 -12.85
C PHE A 288 -22.63 -2.48 -12.37
N MET A 289 -22.37 -3.36 -11.40
CA MET A 289 -21.03 -3.61 -10.90
C MET A 289 -20.14 -4.18 -12.00
N LYS A 290 -20.56 -5.24 -12.69
CA LYS A 290 -19.76 -5.84 -13.78
C LYS A 290 -19.38 -4.83 -14.87
N ASP A 291 -20.30 -3.94 -15.24
CA ASP A 291 -20.04 -2.92 -16.26
C ASP A 291 -19.00 -1.90 -15.76
N ILE A 292 -19.12 -1.40 -14.52
CA ILE A 292 -18.10 -0.53 -13.90
C ILE A 292 -16.75 -1.25 -13.81
N GLU A 293 -16.75 -2.49 -13.33
CA GLU A 293 -15.55 -3.33 -13.22
C GLU A 293 -14.91 -3.55 -14.59
N SER A 294 -15.66 -3.61 -15.69
CA SER A 294 -15.08 -3.74 -17.04
C SER A 294 -14.15 -2.57 -17.42
N GLY A 295 -14.39 -1.40 -16.83
CA GLY A 295 -13.57 -0.20 -16.96
C GLY A 295 -12.29 -0.23 -16.13
N ILE A 296 -12.16 -1.13 -15.14
CA ILE A 296 -11.05 -1.13 -14.19
C ILE A 296 -9.70 -1.31 -14.91
N VAL A 297 -8.70 -0.55 -14.48
CA VAL A 297 -7.31 -0.70 -14.95
C VAL A 297 -6.59 -1.78 -14.14
N PHE A 298 -6.71 -1.72 -12.81
CA PHE A 298 -6.23 -2.71 -11.83
C PHE A 298 -6.85 -2.41 -10.46
N TYR A 299 -6.71 -3.30 -9.48
CA TYR A 299 -7.13 -3.05 -8.10
C TYR A 299 -5.94 -2.65 -7.22
N GLY A 300 -5.81 -1.36 -6.87
CA GLY A 300 -4.69 -0.96 -5.99
C GLY A 300 -4.85 -1.45 -4.55
N ARG A 301 -3.75 -1.81 -3.88
CA ARG A 301 -3.76 -2.25 -2.47
C ARG A 301 -4.18 -1.20 -1.45
N SER A 302 -4.02 0.09 -1.76
CA SER A 302 -4.38 1.21 -0.88
C SER A 302 -4.67 2.47 -1.69
N THR A 303 -5.46 3.39 -1.13
CA THR A 303 -5.86 4.62 -1.81
C THR A 303 -4.66 5.53 -2.11
N GLY A 304 -3.75 5.72 -1.15
CA GLY A 304 -2.54 6.52 -1.36
C GLY A 304 -1.64 5.95 -2.46
N PHE A 305 -1.46 4.63 -2.49
CA PHE A 305 -0.73 3.96 -3.56
C PHE A 305 -1.39 4.14 -4.94
N TYR A 306 -2.72 4.03 -5.01
CA TYR A 306 -3.44 4.26 -6.26
C TYR A 306 -3.29 5.72 -6.72
N MET A 307 -3.40 6.69 -5.81
CA MET A 307 -3.19 8.11 -6.10
C MET A 307 -1.78 8.37 -6.64
N GLU A 308 -0.74 7.85 -5.99
CA GLU A 308 0.65 7.97 -6.45
C GLU A 308 0.82 7.42 -7.87
N LYS A 309 0.25 6.24 -8.14
CA LYS A 309 0.28 5.63 -9.49
C LYS A 309 -0.46 6.47 -10.51
N SER A 310 -1.64 7.01 -10.18
CA SER A 310 -2.37 7.93 -11.05
C SER A 310 -1.58 9.20 -11.36
N MET A 311 -0.90 9.78 -10.38
CA MET A 311 -0.06 10.97 -10.58
C MET A 311 1.22 10.66 -11.37
N LYS A 312 1.71 9.42 -11.29
CA LYS A 312 2.86 8.96 -12.07
C LYS A 312 2.50 8.72 -13.53
N GLY A 313 1.43 7.96 -13.77
CA GLY A 313 0.98 7.54 -15.12
C GLY A 313 0.18 8.60 -15.88
N GLY A 314 -0.43 9.56 -15.17
CA GLY A 314 -1.08 10.70 -15.80
C GLY A 314 -2.42 10.40 -16.47
N PRO A 315 -2.89 11.29 -17.37
CA PRO A 315 -4.22 11.20 -17.97
C PRO A 315 -4.48 9.93 -18.77
N ASN A 316 -3.45 9.36 -19.42
CA ASN A 316 -3.60 8.14 -20.21
C ASN A 316 -3.65 6.86 -19.35
N PHE A 317 -3.21 6.91 -18.10
CA PHE A 317 -3.22 5.76 -17.20
C PHE A 317 -4.62 5.48 -16.66
N VAL A 318 -5.33 6.51 -16.20
CA VAL A 318 -6.70 6.40 -15.68
C VAL A 318 -7.45 7.72 -15.88
N HIS A 319 -8.70 7.65 -16.32
CA HIS A 319 -9.51 8.83 -16.63
C HIS A 319 -10.35 9.31 -15.42
N ALA A 320 -10.85 8.35 -14.63
CA ALA A 320 -11.54 8.61 -13.36
C ALA A 320 -11.19 7.53 -12.34
N PHE A 321 -10.97 7.89 -11.08
CA PHE A 321 -10.73 6.90 -10.03
C PHE A 321 -11.22 7.33 -8.66
N VAL A 322 -11.57 6.36 -7.82
CA VAL A 322 -12.11 6.60 -6.48
C VAL A 322 -11.00 6.89 -5.49
N SER A 323 -11.08 8.05 -4.85
CA SER A 323 -10.16 8.48 -3.79
C SER A 323 -10.89 9.32 -2.74
N TYR A 324 -10.13 9.99 -1.89
CA TYR A 324 -10.63 10.94 -0.90
C TYR A 324 -10.34 12.38 -1.34
N GLU A 325 -11.18 13.30 -0.91
CA GLU A 325 -11.00 14.73 -1.14
C GLU A 325 -9.64 15.25 -0.63
N ASN A 326 -9.18 14.79 0.53
CA ASN A 326 -7.92 15.26 1.11
C ASN A 326 -6.71 14.93 0.22
N LEU A 327 -6.74 13.77 -0.46
CA LEU A 327 -5.69 13.37 -1.40
C LEU A 327 -5.74 14.16 -2.71
N VAL A 328 -6.91 14.68 -3.11
CA VAL A 328 -7.01 15.62 -4.23
C VAL A 328 -6.27 16.90 -3.90
N ILE A 329 -6.51 17.45 -2.71
CA ILE A 329 -5.84 18.67 -2.22
C ILE A 329 -4.33 18.48 -2.20
N GLU A 330 -3.86 17.38 -1.59
CA GLU A 330 -2.44 17.06 -1.47
C GLU A 330 -1.74 16.98 -2.84
N ASN A 331 -2.42 16.41 -3.84
CA ASN A 331 -1.83 16.14 -5.16
C ASN A 331 -2.18 17.19 -6.22
N TYR A 332 -2.97 18.21 -5.88
CA TYR A 332 -3.48 19.19 -6.84
C TYR A 332 -2.36 19.92 -7.59
N ASN A 333 -1.37 20.44 -6.85
CA ASN A 333 -0.24 21.16 -7.45
C ASN A 333 0.64 20.23 -8.29
N THR A 334 0.91 19.01 -7.82
CA THR A 334 1.65 17.99 -8.57
C THR A 334 0.99 17.72 -9.91
N ALA A 335 -0.32 17.47 -9.92
CA ALA A 335 -1.08 17.22 -11.14
C ALA A 335 -1.04 18.42 -12.09
N LYS A 336 -1.27 19.63 -11.56
CA LYS A 336 -1.31 20.87 -12.34
C LYS A 336 0.05 21.20 -12.98
N THR A 337 1.15 20.97 -12.26
CA THR A 337 2.50 21.20 -12.77
C THR A 337 2.92 20.15 -13.78
N LYS A 338 2.62 18.88 -13.54
CA LYS A 338 3.06 17.77 -14.39
C LYS A 338 2.21 17.60 -15.65
N TYR A 339 0.92 17.93 -15.57
CA TYR A 339 -0.05 17.75 -16.66
C TYR A 339 -0.84 19.03 -16.94
N PRO A 340 -0.18 20.14 -17.32
CA PRO A 340 -0.82 21.45 -17.46
C PRO A 340 -1.98 21.46 -18.46
N ASP A 341 -1.88 20.67 -19.53
CA ASP A 341 -2.90 20.57 -20.59
C ASP A 341 -4.23 19.98 -20.11
N THR A 342 -4.21 19.28 -18.98
CA THR A 342 -5.44 18.75 -18.36
C THR A 342 -6.13 19.76 -17.47
N GLY A 343 -5.47 20.85 -17.08
CA GLY A 343 -5.92 21.76 -16.04
C GLY A 343 -5.78 21.23 -14.60
N GLY A 344 -5.05 20.12 -14.42
CA GLY A 344 -4.87 19.44 -13.13
C GLY A 344 -5.95 18.40 -12.85
N ILE A 345 -6.13 18.05 -11.56
CA ILE A 345 -7.19 17.15 -11.10
C ILE A 345 -8.27 17.91 -10.34
N ILE A 346 -9.48 17.35 -10.33
CA ILE A 346 -10.59 17.82 -9.50
C ILE A 346 -11.24 16.64 -8.76
N ALA A 347 -11.94 16.97 -7.68
CA ALA A 347 -12.88 16.07 -7.01
C ALA A 347 -14.28 16.23 -7.62
N SER A 348 -14.85 15.13 -8.11
CA SER A 348 -16.27 15.02 -8.40
C SER A 348 -16.98 14.26 -7.28
N TYR A 349 -18.07 14.81 -6.79
CA TYR A 349 -18.88 14.30 -5.68
C TYR A 349 -20.16 13.71 -6.28
N PRO A 350 -20.26 12.38 -6.43
CA PRO A 350 -21.35 11.76 -7.17
C PRO A 350 -22.73 12.27 -6.77
N HIS A 351 -23.49 12.81 -7.74
CA HIS A 351 -24.84 13.36 -7.50
C HIS A 351 -25.83 12.30 -7.02
N ASP A 352 -25.61 11.06 -7.42
CA ASP A 352 -26.35 9.86 -7.03
C ASP A 352 -25.90 9.26 -5.68
N GLY A 353 -24.90 9.87 -5.04
CA GLY A 353 -24.54 9.62 -3.63
C GLY A 353 -23.10 9.18 -3.42
N THR A 354 -22.56 9.54 -2.25
CA THR A 354 -21.23 9.10 -1.82
C THR A 354 -21.15 8.92 -0.31
N PHE A 355 -20.04 8.37 0.18
CA PHE A 355 -19.79 8.16 1.60
C PHE A 355 -18.88 9.22 2.19
N TRP A 356 -19.08 9.50 3.48
CA TRP A 356 -18.01 10.05 4.31
C TRP A 356 -17.02 8.93 4.66
N SER A 357 -15.75 9.15 4.36
CA SER A 357 -14.67 8.51 5.10
C SER A 357 -14.58 9.22 6.45
N ASP A 358 -15.11 8.62 7.51
CA ASP A 358 -15.31 9.23 8.83
C ASP A 358 -14.16 8.96 9.82
N HIS A 359 -13.10 8.28 9.34
CA HIS A 359 -11.83 8.06 10.03
C HIS A 359 -11.99 7.82 11.53
N PRO A 360 -12.72 6.76 11.92
CA PRO A 360 -13.00 6.51 13.32
C PRO A 360 -11.73 6.12 14.09
N ALA A 361 -11.72 6.35 15.40
CA ALA A 361 -10.77 5.78 16.33
C ALA A 361 -11.52 4.86 17.29
N ALA A 362 -11.17 3.58 17.27
CA ALA A 362 -11.79 2.50 18.01
C ALA A 362 -10.80 1.91 19.02
N ILE A 363 -11.19 1.95 20.30
CA ILE A 363 -10.46 1.28 21.38
C ILE A 363 -10.83 -0.21 21.30
N LEU A 364 -9.85 -1.09 21.17
CA LEU A 364 -10.11 -2.52 21.08
C LEU A 364 -10.34 -3.12 22.47
N ASP A 365 -11.35 -3.96 22.60
CA ASP A 365 -11.70 -4.67 23.83
C ASP A 365 -11.17 -6.12 23.81
N GLY A 366 -9.88 -6.24 23.50
CA GLY A 366 -9.18 -7.53 23.52
C GLY A 366 -8.69 -7.89 24.92
N ASP A 367 -8.43 -9.17 25.16
CA ASP A 367 -7.80 -9.65 26.41
C ASP A 367 -6.38 -9.09 26.63
N TRP A 368 -5.78 -8.53 25.58
CA TRP A 368 -4.49 -7.85 25.59
C TRP A 368 -4.58 -6.35 25.93
N VAL A 369 -5.78 -5.77 26.08
CA VAL A 369 -5.96 -4.33 26.36
C VAL A 369 -6.48 -4.13 27.78
N ASP A 370 -5.62 -3.64 28.67
CA ASP A 370 -5.95 -3.38 30.07
C ASP A 370 -6.75 -2.06 30.26
N ASP A 371 -7.29 -1.85 31.47
CA ASP A 371 -8.10 -0.66 31.78
C ASP A 371 -7.30 0.65 31.72
N TRP A 372 -5.99 0.60 31.96
CA TRP A 372 -5.12 1.77 31.84
C TRP A 372 -4.94 2.12 30.36
N GLU A 373 -4.71 1.14 29.49
CA GLU A 373 -4.56 1.30 28.04
C GLU A 373 -5.84 1.87 27.43
N LYS A 374 -7.02 1.36 27.82
CA LYS A 374 -8.30 1.95 27.39
C LYS A 374 -8.44 3.42 27.77
N GLN A 375 -7.99 3.80 28.97
CA GLN A 375 -7.99 5.20 29.42
C GLN A 375 -6.97 6.05 28.66
N ALA A 376 -5.76 5.53 28.43
CA ALA A 376 -4.72 6.17 27.65
C ALA A 376 -5.16 6.41 26.19
N CYS A 377 -5.76 5.41 25.54
CA CYS A 377 -6.36 5.56 24.23
C CYS A 377 -7.43 6.65 24.22
N ARG A 378 -8.27 6.72 25.27
CA ARG A 378 -9.30 7.75 25.37
C ARG A 378 -8.70 9.16 25.47
N VAL A 379 -7.68 9.35 26.29
CA VAL A 379 -6.96 10.63 26.39
C VAL A 379 -6.41 11.06 25.03
N TYR A 380 -5.82 10.14 24.28
CA TYR A 380 -5.30 10.45 22.96
C TYR A 380 -6.39 10.78 21.93
N ILE A 381 -7.51 10.05 21.92
CA ILE A 381 -8.69 10.38 21.10
C ILE A 381 -9.21 11.77 21.45
N ASP A 382 -9.31 12.10 22.73
CA ASP A 382 -9.79 13.41 23.19
C ASP A 382 -8.82 14.53 22.82
N TYR A 383 -7.51 14.28 22.84
CA TYR A 383 -6.52 15.22 22.30
C TYR A 383 -6.76 15.52 20.82
N LEU A 384 -6.89 14.47 20.01
CA LEU A 384 -7.10 14.61 18.56
C LEU A 384 -8.37 15.37 18.23
N LEU A 385 -9.46 15.14 18.98
CA LEU A 385 -10.76 15.77 18.74
C LEU A 385 -10.87 17.19 19.27
N ASN A 386 -10.31 17.47 20.45
CA ASN A 386 -10.67 18.65 21.22
C ASN A 386 -9.58 19.73 21.27
N THR A 387 -8.34 19.42 20.85
CA THR A 387 -7.28 20.43 20.83
C THR A 387 -7.24 21.20 19.52
N GLU A 388 -7.00 22.51 19.62
CA GLU A 388 -6.83 23.36 18.45
C GLU A 388 -5.63 22.92 17.59
N ASP A 389 -4.52 22.52 18.22
CA ASP A 389 -3.33 22.03 17.52
C ASP A 389 -3.66 20.83 16.61
N ALA A 390 -4.31 19.78 17.14
CA ALA A 390 -4.65 18.60 16.36
C ALA A 390 -5.67 18.90 15.24
N GLN A 391 -6.66 19.75 15.51
CA GLN A 391 -7.70 20.12 14.54
C GLN A 391 -7.17 21.05 13.44
N GLN A 392 -6.27 21.99 13.76
CA GLN A 392 -5.60 22.82 12.76
C GLN A 392 -4.70 21.98 11.85
N LYS A 393 -3.96 21.01 12.41
CA LYS A 393 -3.17 20.05 11.62
C LYS A 393 -4.06 19.19 10.74
N ALA A 394 -5.19 18.68 11.24
CA ALA A 394 -6.14 17.94 10.42
C ALA A 394 -6.57 18.76 9.18
N ASN A 395 -6.94 20.03 9.40
CA ASN A 395 -7.32 20.93 8.30
C ASN A 395 -6.15 21.22 7.34
N LYS A 396 -4.93 21.43 7.84
CA LYS A 396 -3.71 21.58 7.03
C LYS A 396 -3.52 20.41 6.05
N TYR A 397 -3.85 19.19 6.46
CA TYR A 397 -3.77 17.98 5.62
C TYR A 397 -5.08 17.68 4.86
N GLY A 398 -5.98 18.65 4.73
CA GLY A 398 -7.18 18.55 3.89
C GLY A 398 -8.34 17.78 4.51
N PHE A 399 -8.29 17.44 5.80
CA PHE A 399 -9.40 16.79 6.49
C PHE A 399 -10.44 17.81 6.99
N ARG A 400 -11.71 17.47 6.84
CA ARG A 400 -12.85 18.22 7.38
C ARG A 400 -13.11 17.85 8.84
N SER A 401 -13.70 18.77 9.59
CA SER A 401 -14.17 18.51 10.95
C SER A 401 -15.20 17.37 10.99
N SER A 402 -15.13 16.52 12.01
CA SER A 402 -16.13 15.49 12.26
C SER A 402 -17.48 16.04 12.74
N VAL A 403 -17.48 17.27 13.29
CA VAL A 403 -18.68 17.95 13.81
C VAL A 403 -19.34 18.79 12.72
N ASN A 404 -18.59 19.71 12.09
CA ASN A 404 -19.10 20.66 11.10
C ASN A 404 -18.34 20.52 9.76
N PRO A 405 -18.54 19.44 8.97
CA PRO A 405 -17.72 19.16 7.79
C PRO A 405 -17.89 20.14 6.63
N TYR A 406 -18.95 20.95 6.61
CA TYR A 406 -19.19 21.94 5.57
C TYR A 406 -18.61 23.32 5.91
N GLN A 407 -18.20 23.53 7.17
CA GLN A 407 -17.50 24.75 7.58
C GLN A 407 -16.00 24.54 7.39
N THR A 408 -15.52 24.83 6.18
CA THR A 408 -14.13 24.55 5.81
C THR A 408 -13.27 25.81 5.82
N LYS A 409 -11.96 25.61 5.87
CA LYS A 409 -10.92 26.60 5.63
C LYS A 409 -9.96 26.06 4.58
N SER A 410 -9.20 26.95 3.93
CA SER A 410 -8.11 26.55 3.03
C SER A 410 -7.19 25.55 3.74
N PRO A 411 -6.77 24.45 3.08
CA PRO A 411 -6.81 24.20 1.63
C PRO A 411 -8.09 23.55 1.09
N ILE A 412 -9.15 23.41 1.89
CA ILE A 412 -10.42 22.80 1.44
C ILE A 412 -11.25 23.88 0.74
N ASP A 413 -10.92 24.16 -0.51
CA ASP A 413 -11.52 25.19 -1.35
C ASP A 413 -11.39 24.87 -2.87
N SER A 414 -12.06 25.65 -3.71
CA SER A 414 -12.04 25.46 -5.17
C SER A 414 -10.69 25.74 -5.82
N ALA A 415 -9.79 26.47 -5.15
CA ALA A 415 -8.44 26.71 -5.66
C ALA A 415 -7.58 25.43 -5.63
N HIS A 416 -7.96 24.45 -4.80
CA HIS A 416 -7.32 23.14 -4.66
C HIS A 416 -8.15 21.99 -5.27
N GLY A 417 -9.04 22.31 -6.22
CA GLY A 417 -9.78 21.31 -6.99
C GLY A 417 -10.95 20.64 -6.25
N VAL A 418 -11.38 21.18 -5.11
CA VAL A 418 -12.45 20.62 -4.27
C VAL A 418 -13.60 21.59 -4.06
N THR A 419 -14.78 21.09 -3.68
CA THR A 419 -15.99 21.93 -3.48
C THR A 419 -16.49 21.82 -2.04
N PRO A 420 -16.29 22.84 -1.19
CA PRO A 420 -16.65 22.80 0.23
C PRO A 420 -18.12 22.46 0.55
N SER A 421 -19.04 22.93 -0.29
CA SER A 421 -20.48 22.73 -0.14
C SER A 421 -20.96 21.34 -0.57
N LEU A 422 -20.09 20.49 -1.10
CA LEU A 422 -20.36 19.10 -1.49
C LEU A 422 -19.69 18.13 -0.51
N PRO A 423 -20.15 16.86 -0.44
CA PRO A 423 -21.29 16.24 -1.14
C PRO A 423 -22.66 16.61 -0.54
N LYS A 424 -23.73 16.53 -1.36
CA LYS A 424 -25.13 16.71 -0.93
C LYS A 424 -25.85 15.39 -0.61
N ALA A 425 -25.62 14.36 -1.43
CA ALA A 425 -26.20 13.04 -1.27
C ALA A 425 -25.22 12.13 -0.52
N ILE A 426 -25.57 11.75 0.71
CA ILE A 426 -24.76 10.89 1.57
C ILE A 426 -25.37 9.50 1.65
N MET A 427 -24.57 8.48 1.36
CA MET A 427 -24.94 7.08 1.52
C MET A 427 -24.69 6.60 2.96
N GLU A 428 -25.61 5.78 3.48
CA GLU A 428 -25.52 5.15 4.79
C GLU A 428 -24.58 3.95 4.75
N VAL A 429 -23.65 3.84 5.70
CA VAL A 429 -22.81 2.65 5.86
C VAL A 429 -23.66 1.47 6.36
N PRO A 430 -23.81 0.37 5.60
CA PRO A 430 -24.69 -0.74 5.98
C PRO A 430 -24.07 -1.64 7.06
N SER A 431 -24.79 -2.68 7.50
CA SER A 431 -24.29 -3.64 8.50
C SER A 431 -23.11 -4.48 7.98
N GLY A 432 -22.31 -5.07 8.88
CA GLY A 432 -21.18 -5.92 8.51
C GLY A 432 -21.57 -7.12 7.63
N LEU A 433 -22.78 -7.66 7.81
CA LEU A 433 -23.31 -8.73 6.95
C LEU A 433 -23.52 -8.27 5.51
N LEU A 434 -24.09 -7.07 5.31
CA LEU A 434 -24.32 -6.50 3.99
C LEU A 434 -23.01 -6.06 3.32
N ILE A 435 -22.03 -5.61 4.10
CA ILE A 435 -20.67 -5.35 3.65
C ILE A 435 -20.01 -6.65 3.11
N ARG A 436 -20.23 -7.79 3.76
CA ARG A 436 -19.75 -9.09 3.25
C ARG A 436 -20.48 -9.49 1.97
N ASP A 437 -21.81 -9.33 1.92
CA ASP A 437 -22.61 -9.63 0.74
C ASP A 437 -22.14 -8.84 -0.50
N ILE A 438 -21.76 -7.56 -0.35
CA ILE A 438 -21.26 -6.75 -1.46
C ILE A 438 -19.85 -7.17 -1.88
N GLN A 439 -18.99 -7.55 -0.94
CA GLN A 439 -17.66 -8.07 -1.24
C GLN A 439 -17.75 -9.40 -2.00
N ASP A 440 -18.71 -10.26 -1.64
CA ASP A 440 -18.97 -11.51 -2.35
C ASP A 440 -19.56 -11.27 -3.73
N ALA A 441 -20.48 -10.32 -3.89
CA ALA A 441 -20.97 -9.89 -5.19
C ALA A 441 -19.83 -9.40 -6.09
N TRP A 442 -18.95 -8.53 -5.56
CA TRP A 442 -17.77 -8.04 -6.27
C TRP A 442 -16.82 -9.14 -6.74
N LYS A 443 -16.56 -10.16 -5.91
CA LYS A 443 -15.72 -11.32 -6.32
C LYS A 443 -16.26 -12.03 -7.56
N THR A 444 -17.56 -11.95 -7.83
CA THR A 444 -18.17 -12.58 -9.02
C THR A 444 -18.16 -11.69 -10.26
N THR A 445 -17.94 -10.37 -10.09
CA THR A 445 -18.02 -9.36 -11.16
C THR A 445 -16.67 -8.73 -11.49
N LYS A 446 -15.66 -8.89 -10.63
CA LYS A 446 -14.29 -8.39 -10.85
C LYS A 446 -13.71 -8.84 -12.19
N LYS A 447 -12.79 -8.06 -12.75
CA LYS A 447 -11.99 -8.51 -13.89
C LYS A 447 -11.08 -9.65 -13.45
N HIS A 448 -11.03 -10.66 -14.31
CA HIS A 448 -10.05 -11.74 -14.25
C HIS A 448 -8.76 -11.31 -14.95
N THR A 449 -7.73 -12.13 -14.82
CA THR A 449 -6.39 -11.77 -15.28
C THR A 449 -5.86 -12.68 -16.37
N ASP A 450 -5.07 -12.08 -17.26
CA ASP A 450 -4.09 -12.73 -18.12
C ASP A 450 -2.68 -12.37 -17.63
N ALA A 451 -1.90 -13.36 -17.24
CA ALA A 451 -0.56 -13.14 -16.71
C ALA A 451 0.49 -13.99 -17.41
N PHE A 452 1.64 -13.40 -17.76
CA PHE A 452 2.86 -14.17 -18.03
C PHE A 452 3.79 -14.10 -16.83
N ILE A 453 4.21 -15.27 -16.34
CA ILE A 453 5.32 -15.40 -15.40
C ILE A 453 6.60 -15.54 -16.23
N VAL A 454 7.53 -14.61 -16.06
CA VAL A 454 8.79 -14.52 -16.80
C VAL A 454 9.95 -14.77 -15.83
N ILE A 455 10.58 -15.93 -15.94
CA ILE A 455 11.59 -16.41 -14.98
C ILE A 455 12.99 -16.30 -15.59
N ASP A 456 13.87 -15.60 -14.88
CA ASP A 456 15.30 -15.60 -15.17
C ASP A 456 15.93 -16.95 -14.77
N THR A 457 16.57 -17.59 -15.73
CA THR A 457 17.33 -18.85 -15.56
C THR A 457 18.80 -18.67 -15.88
N SER A 458 19.31 -17.44 -15.90
CA SER A 458 20.71 -17.13 -16.15
C SER A 458 21.64 -17.72 -15.07
N GLY A 459 22.94 -17.76 -15.38
CA GLY A 459 23.95 -18.29 -14.45
C GLY A 459 24.01 -17.55 -13.11
N SER A 460 23.62 -16.28 -13.03
CA SER A 460 23.61 -15.47 -11.80
C SER A 460 22.50 -15.87 -10.83
N MET A 461 21.48 -16.59 -11.31
CA MET A 461 20.35 -17.10 -10.51
C MET A 461 20.67 -18.39 -9.73
N LYS A 462 21.90 -18.89 -9.79
CA LYS A 462 22.33 -20.10 -9.07
C LYS A 462 22.14 -20.00 -7.54
N GLY A 463 22.00 -21.17 -6.91
CA GLY A 463 21.89 -21.29 -5.44
C GLY A 463 20.52 -20.85 -4.93
N ASP A 464 20.50 -20.01 -3.90
CA ASP A 464 19.26 -19.66 -3.18
C ASP A 464 18.28 -18.84 -4.05
N LYS A 465 18.77 -18.06 -5.01
CA LYS A 465 17.93 -17.24 -5.91
C LYS A 465 16.94 -18.11 -6.69
N ILE A 466 17.40 -19.13 -7.41
CA ILE A 466 16.48 -20.01 -8.17
C ILE A 466 15.53 -20.79 -7.26
N MET A 467 15.96 -21.18 -6.06
CA MET A 467 15.06 -21.84 -5.10
C MET A 467 13.93 -20.90 -4.66
N GLN A 468 14.25 -19.65 -4.35
CA GLN A 468 13.28 -18.61 -4.03
C GLN A 468 12.34 -18.32 -5.20
N VAL A 469 12.87 -18.22 -6.43
CA VAL A 469 12.08 -18.01 -7.65
C VAL A 469 11.13 -19.18 -7.94
N LYS A 470 11.57 -20.43 -7.74
CA LYS A 470 10.69 -21.59 -7.89
C LYS A 470 9.56 -21.57 -6.86
N PHE A 471 9.90 -21.33 -5.59
CA PHE A 471 8.90 -21.19 -4.53
C PHE A 471 7.89 -20.07 -4.86
N ALA A 472 8.41 -18.93 -5.30
CA ALA A 472 7.67 -17.76 -5.70
C ALA A 472 6.64 -18.03 -6.79
N ALA A 473 7.11 -18.54 -7.91
CA ALA A 473 6.29 -18.79 -9.08
C ALA A 473 5.21 -19.83 -8.76
N LYS A 474 5.50 -20.84 -7.93
CA LYS A 474 4.51 -21.84 -7.51
C LYS A 474 3.43 -21.25 -6.60
N ALA A 475 3.80 -20.42 -5.62
CA ALA A 475 2.84 -19.72 -4.76
C ALA A 475 1.97 -18.76 -5.59
N PHE A 476 2.57 -18.11 -6.58
CA PHE A 476 1.84 -17.23 -7.49
C PHE A 476 0.81 -18.00 -8.33
N LEU A 477 1.18 -19.17 -8.85
CA LEU A 477 0.27 -20.07 -9.56
C LEU A 477 -0.93 -20.52 -8.69
N ASP A 478 -0.74 -20.67 -7.38
CA ASP A 478 -1.83 -21.02 -6.44
C ASP A 478 -2.83 -19.89 -6.19
N SER A 479 -2.48 -18.65 -6.53
CA SER A 479 -3.33 -17.48 -6.30
C SER A 479 -4.36 -17.24 -7.41
N PHE A 480 -4.14 -17.82 -8.59
CA PHE A 480 -5.04 -17.65 -9.72
C PHE A 480 -6.34 -18.43 -9.54
N GLU A 481 -7.44 -17.82 -9.96
CA GLU A 481 -8.73 -18.46 -10.05
C GLU A 481 -8.87 -19.17 -11.40
N SER A 482 -9.75 -20.18 -11.48
CA SER A 482 -9.90 -21.01 -12.69
C SER A 482 -10.29 -20.24 -13.95
N LYS A 483 -10.81 -19.01 -13.80
CA LYS A 483 -11.17 -18.11 -14.90
C LYS A 483 -10.01 -17.23 -15.35
N ASP A 484 -8.95 -17.10 -14.56
CA ASP A 484 -7.72 -16.42 -14.96
C ASP A 484 -6.93 -17.28 -15.95
N ARG A 485 -6.05 -16.66 -16.72
CA ARG A 485 -5.12 -17.36 -17.61
C ARG A 485 -3.69 -17.01 -17.27
N VAL A 486 -2.82 -18.01 -17.31
CA VAL A 486 -1.41 -17.89 -16.99
C VAL A 486 -0.55 -18.56 -18.05
N GLY A 487 0.56 -17.90 -18.41
CA GLY A 487 1.61 -18.42 -19.27
C GLY A 487 2.96 -18.41 -18.55
N LEU A 488 3.91 -19.18 -19.06
CA LEU A 488 5.25 -19.32 -18.48
C LEU A 488 6.32 -19.13 -19.55
N ILE A 489 7.19 -18.16 -19.30
CA ILE A 489 8.35 -17.82 -20.12
C ILE A 489 9.59 -17.93 -19.23
N THR A 490 10.67 -18.44 -19.78
CA THR A 490 11.99 -18.38 -19.14
C THR A 490 12.99 -17.71 -20.08
N TYR A 491 14.09 -17.22 -19.53
CA TYR A 491 15.19 -16.71 -20.34
C TYR A 491 16.54 -16.94 -19.70
N SER A 492 17.55 -17.09 -20.56
CA SER A 492 18.98 -17.03 -20.26
C SER A 492 19.69 -16.38 -21.44
N ASP A 493 20.47 -17.12 -22.24
CA ASP A 493 20.99 -16.65 -23.53
C ASP A 493 19.89 -16.44 -24.58
N LYS A 494 18.76 -17.13 -24.40
CA LYS A 494 17.59 -17.10 -25.29
C LYS A 494 16.31 -17.14 -24.49
N VAL A 495 15.23 -16.65 -25.07
CA VAL A 495 13.88 -16.73 -24.51
C VAL A 495 13.24 -18.07 -24.87
N ALA A 496 12.68 -18.76 -23.90
CA ALA A 496 11.94 -20.02 -24.08
C ALA A 496 10.50 -19.87 -23.56
N VAL A 497 9.53 -20.23 -24.41
CA VAL A 497 8.10 -20.22 -24.06
C VAL A 497 7.68 -21.62 -23.63
N HIS A 498 7.50 -21.81 -22.33
CA HIS A 498 7.08 -23.10 -21.76
C HIS A 498 5.57 -23.30 -21.79
N SER A 499 4.81 -22.20 -21.80
CA SER A 499 3.36 -22.20 -21.95
C SER A 499 2.86 -20.87 -22.51
N ASN A 500 1.97 -20.95 -23.49
CA ASN A 500 1.05 -19.87 -23.83
C ASN A 500 0.03 -19.62 -22.70
N LEU A 501 -0.83 -18.60 -22.84
CA LEU A 501 -1.90 -18.35 -21.88
C LEU A 501 -2.87 -19.54 -21.85
N VAL A 502 -2.97 -20.20 -20.70
CA VAL A 502 -3.93 -21.27 -20.44
C VAL A 502 -4.75 -20.93 -19.21
N TYR A 503 -6.02 -21.34 -19.17
CA TYR A 503 -6.83 -21.18 -17.96
C TYR A 503 -6.15 -21.85 -16.76
N ALA A 504 -6.16 -21.17 -15.61
CA ALA A 504 -5.55 -21.65 -14.37
C ALA A 504 -6.39 -22.75 -13.70
N THR A 505 -6.74 -23.78 -14.45
CA THR A 505 -7.33 -25.01 -13.90
C THR A 505 -6.31 -25.73 -13.03
N SER A 506 -6.78 -26.53 -12.07
CA SER A 506 -5.88 -27.30 -11.19
C SER A 506 -4.89 -28.18 -11.96
N GLU A 507 -5.28 -28.69 -13.14
CA GLU A 507 -4.41 -29.46 -14.02
C GLU A 507 -3.32 -28.61 -14.67
N ASN A 508 -3.68 -27.47 -15.25
CA ASN A 508 -2.73 -26.56 -15.89
C ASN A 508 -1.76 -25.96 -14.86
N VAL A 509 -2.27 -25.57 -13.69
CA VAL A 509 -1.44 -25.10 -12.57
C VAL A 509 -0.44 -26.17 -12.17
N LYS A 510 -0.87 -27.42 -11.98
CA LYS A 510 0.04 -28.53 -11.68
C LYS A 510 1.10 -28.73 -12.76
N SER A 511 0.71 -28.69 -14.04
CA SER A 511 1.63 -28.81 -15.17
C SER A 511 2.69 -27.70 -15.19
N LEU A 512 2.29 -26.46 -14.93
CA LEU A 512 3.21 -25.32 -14.85
C LEU A 512 4.16 -25.44 -13.65
N LYS A 513 3.68 -25.92 -12.50
CA LYS A 513 4.52 -26.18 -11.33
C LYS A 513 5.61 -27.22 -11.62
N THR A 514 5.28 -28.31 -12.31
CA THR A 514 6.28 -29.30 -12.73
C THR A 514 7.35 -28.67 -13.63
N LYS A 515 6.95 -27.85 -14.61
CA LYS A 515 7.90 -27.13 -15.47
C LYS A 515 8.81 -26.19 -14.68
N ILE A 516 8.29 -25.55 -13.62
CA ILE A 516 9.06 -24.70 -12.71
C ILE A 516 10.06 -25.54 -11.90
N ASP A 517 9.65 -26.71 -11.40
CA ASP A 517 10.53 -27.62 -10.65
C ASP A 517 11.69 -28.12 -11.50
N ASP A 518 11.48 -28.32 -12.81
CA ASP A 518 12.50 -28.79 -13.76
C ASP A 518 13.47 -27.69 -14.25
N LEU A 519 13.28 -26.43 -13.86
CA LEU A 519 14.15 -25.34 -14.35
C LEU A 519 15.59 -25.52 -13.92
N THR A 520 16.50 -25.34 -14.87
CA THR A 520 17.96 -25.36 -14.68
C THR A 520 18.54 -24.00 -15.03
N VAL A 521 19.59 -23.60 -14.31
CA VAL A 521 20.24 -22.29 -14.48
C VAL A 521 21.54 -22.38 -15.29
N GLY A 522 21.77 -21.42 -16.19
CA GLY A 522 22.95 -21.34 -17.05
C GLY A 522 22.86 -20.20 -18.06
N GLY A 523 23.95 -19.96 -18.81
CA GLY A 523 23.98 -18.92 -19.84
C GLY A 523 24.06 -17.48 -19.30
N GLY A 524 23.95 -16.51 -20.21
CA GLY A 524 23.78 -15.08 -19.94
C GLY A 524 22.32 -14.70 -19.65
N THR A 525 22.02 -13.40 -19.79
CA THR A 525 20.74 -12.83 -19.35
C THR A 525 20.13 -11.92 -20.43
N ALA A 526 19.17 -12.43 -21.20
CA ALA A 526 18.45 -11.70 -22.26
C ALA A 526 17.14 -11.07 -21.75
N LEU A 527 17.24 -10.16 -20.77
CA LEU A 527 16.08 -9.53 -20.11
C LEU A 527 15.24 -8.72 -21.11
N ARG A 528 15.84 -7.83 -21.90
CA ARG A 528 15.11 -7.00 -22.88
C ARG A 528 14.38 -7.84 -23.93
N ASP A 529 15.02 -8.89 -24.45
CA ASP A 529 14.41 -9.77 -25.45
C ASP A 529 13.21 -10.55 -24.85
N SER A 530 13.30 -10.94 -23.58
CA SER A 530 12.20 -11.62 -22.88
C SER A 530 10.98 -10.72 -22.67
N ALA A 531 11.20 -9.43 -22.44
CA ALA A 531 10.15 -8.42 -22.33
C ALA A 531 9.41 -8.17 -23.63
N GLU A 532 10.15 -8.02 -24.74
CA GLU A 532 9.56 -7.92 -26.08
C GLU A 532 8.73 -9.16 -26.39
N LYS A 533 9.25 -10.35 -26.08
CA LYS A 533 8.53 -11.60 -26.33
C LYS A 533 7.26 -11.73 -25.50
N ALA A 534 7.29 -11.31 -24.23
CA ALA A 534 6.13 -11.34 -23.36
C ALA A 534 5.02 -10.39 -23.86
N ILE A 535 5.38 -9.18 -24.32
CA ILE A 535 4.44 -8.25 -24.98
C ILE A 535 3.86 -8.88 -26.25
N GLU A 536 4.70 -9.43 -27.13
CA GLU A 536 4.24 -10.05 -28.39
C GLU A 536 3.19 -11.14 -28.12
N LEU A 537 3.44 -11.99 -27.11
CA LEU A 537 2.50 -13.05 -26.74
C LEU A 537 1.23 -12.50 -26.10
N MET A 538 1.35 -11.48 -25.25
CA MET A 538 0.21 -10.83 -24.61
C MET A 538 -0.67 -10.08 -25.61
N ASP A 539 -0.08 -9.44 -26.61
CA ASP A 539 -0.80 -8.77 -27.71
C ASP A 539 -1.58 -9.78 -28.56
N LYS A 540 -0.96 -10.93 -28.87
CA LYS A 540 -1.58 -11.99 -29.68
C LYS A 540 -2.67 -12.80 -28.96
N GLN A 541 -2.56 -12.96 -27.64
CA GLN A 541 -3.37 -13.93 -26.87
C GLN A 541 -4.25 -13.29 -25.80
N GLY A 542 -3.90 -12.07 -25.36
CA GLY A 542 -4.56 -11.37 -24.28
C GLY A 542 -5.99 -10.98 -24.62
N ASP A 543 -6.82 -10.93 -23.59
CA ASP A 543 -8.23 -10.54 -23.68
C ASP A 543 -8.40 -9.15 -23.06
N ASP A 544 -8.95 -8.20 -23.81
CA ASP A 544 -9.15 -6.82 -23.34
C ASP A 544 -10.16 -6.73 -22.18
N THR A 545 -11.00 -7.76 -22.01
CA THR A 545 -11.91 -7.90 -20.87
C THR A 545 -11.20 -8.41 -19.60
N LYS A 546 -9.90 -8.67 -19.65
CA LYS A 546 -9.06 -9.06 -18.52
C LYS A 546 -8.03 -8.00 -18.15
N ILE A 547 -7.47 -8.10 -16.95
CA ILE A 547 -6.27 -7.36 -16.57
C ILE A 547 -5.07 -8.09 -17.16
N LYS A 548 -4.19 -7.39 -17.87
CA LYS A 548 -3.00 -7.98 -18.49
C LYS A 548 -1.77 -7.63 -17.68
N SER A 549 -1.02 -8.65 -17.26
CA SER A 549 0.15 -8.48 -16.41
C SER A 549 1.33 -9.33 -16.89
N ILE A 550 2.55 -8.82 -16.74
CA ILE A 550 3.78 -9.58 -16.95
C ILE A 550 4.61 -9.50 -15.67
N VAL A 551 4.99 -10.64 -15.11
CA VAL A 551 5.70 -10.71 -13.82
C VAL A 551 7.09 -11.27 -14.02
N PHE A 552 8.12 -10.44 -13.81
CA PHE A 552 9.52 -10.80 -13.89
C PHE A 552 10.07 -11.26 -12.55
N LEU A 553 10.76 -12.40 -12.56
CA LEU A 553 11.49 -12.95 -11.42
C LEU A 553 12.96 -13.07 -11.83
N SER A 554 13.77 -12.08 -11.43
CA SER A 554 15.14 -11.90 -11.96
C SER A 554 16.05 -11.19 -10.95
N ASP A 555 17.35 -11.16 -11.21
CA ASP A 555 18.29 -10.24 -10.56
C ASP A 555 18.63 -9.00 -11.43
N GLY A 556 18.04 -8.85 -12.61
CA GLY A 556 18.00 -7.61 -13.39
C GLY A 556 19.24 -7.29 -14.23
N ILE A 557 20.26 -8.16 -14.24
CA ILE A 557 21.54 -7.90 -14.91
C ILE A 557 21.47 -8.38 -16.37
N ASP A 558 21.12 -7.50 -17.31
CA ASP A 558 21.11 -7.84 -18.74
C ASP A 558 22.53 -7.92 -19.34
N THR A 559 22.88 -9.06 -19.93
CA THR A 559 24.21 -9.29 -20.54
C THR A 559 24.15 -9.85 -21.95
N ALA A 560 22.97 -10.15 -22.47
CA ALA A 560 22.82 -10.93 -23.71
C ALA A 560 21.82 -10.34 -24.70
N SER A 561 21.04 -9.32 -24.33
CA SER A 561 20.06 -8.73 -25.25
C SER A 561 20.71 -7.94 -26.38
N LEU A 562 20.16 -8.09 -27.58
CA LEU A 562 20.73 -7.53 -28.82
C LEU A 562 20.23 -6.11 -29.13
N SER A 563 19.13 -5.69 -28.52
CA SER A 563 18.50 -4.38 -28.74
C SER A 563 19.28 -3.22 -28.10
N ASP A 564 19.27 -2.05 -28.74
CA ASP A 564 19.73 -0.81 -28.12
C ASP A 564 18.79 -0.41 -26.97
N VAL A 565 19.36 -0.02 -25.82
CA VAL A 565 18.60 0.25 -24.59
C VAL A 565 17.58 1.37 -24.78
N LYS A 566 17.91 2.43 -25.52
CA LYS A 566 17.07 3.62 -25.64
C LYS A 566 15.90 3.38 -26.59
N GLU A 567 16.18 2.74 -27.72
CA GLU A 567 15.15 2.36 -28.68
C GLU A 567 14.19 1.33 -28.07
N TRP A 568 14.73 0.28 -27.45
CA TRP A 568 13.94 -0.74 -26.75
C TRP A 568 13.01 -0.12 -25.72
N ARG A 569 13.53 0.78 -24.88
CA ARG A 569 12.72 1.43 -23.83
C ARG A 569 11.58 2.25 -24.41
N THR A 570 11.81 2.95 -25.51
CA THR A 570 10.74 3.73 -26.16
C THR A 570 9.64 2.82 -26.69
N ASN A 571 10.03 1.68 -27.29
CA ASN A 571 9.10 0.70 -27.84
C ASN A 571 8.33 -0.03 -26.75
N ILE A 572 8.99 -0.49 -25.67
CA ILE A 572 8.33 -1.22 -24.58
C ILE A 572 7.25 -0.36 -23.90
N ILE A 573 7.53 0.94 -23.70
CA ILE A 573 6.55 1.89 -23.16
C ILE A 573 5.35 1.98 -24.11
N ALA A 574 5.60 2.31 -25.38
CA ALA A 574 4.53 2.49 -26.37
C ALA A 574 3.67 1.23 -26.55
N ASP A 575 4.30 0.06 -26.65
CA ASP A 575 3.57 -1.21 -26.81
C ASP A 575 2.81 -1.59 -25.54
N SER A 576 3.40 -1.39 -24.36
CA SER A 576 2.72 -1.68 -23.09
C SER A 576 1.47 -0.83 -22.89
N GLU A 577 1.55 0.46 -23.26
CA GLU A 577 0.41 1.38 -23.25
C GLU A 577 -0.66 0.98 -24.27
N ARG A 578 -0.24 0.61 -25.49
CA ARG A 578 -1.14 0.19 -26.58
C ARG A 578 -1.97 -1.02 -26.20
N ILE A 579 -1.35 -2.04 -25.59
CA ILE A 579 -2.04 -3.29 -25.23
C ILE A 579 -2.55 -3.31 -23.79
N ASN A 580 -2.31 -2.24 -23.04
CA ASN A 580 -2.68 -2.06 -21.64
C ASN A 580 -2.19 -3.20 -20.74
N VAL A 581 -0.88 -3.47 -20.79
CA VAL A 581 -0.19 -4.46 -19.94
C VAL A 581 0.76 -3.77 -18.96
N ASN A 582 0.78 -4.24 -17.70
CA ASN A 582 1.66 -3.72 -16.67
C ASN A 582 2.76 -4.73 -16.31
N PHE A 583 4.00 -4.27 -16.05
CA PHE A 583 5.08 -5.16 -15.64
C PHE A 583 5.35 -5.08 -14.15
N TYR A 584 5.35 -6.23 -13.49
CA TYR A 584 5.76 -6.38 -12.11
C TYR A 584 7.13 -7.03 -12.08
N THR A 585 8.05 -6.47 -11.30
CA THR A 585 9.43 -6.96 -11.25
C THR A 585 9.77 -7.33 -9.81
N ILE A 586 10.30 -8.53 -9.61
CA ILE A 586 10.73 -9.03 -8.29
C ILE A 586 12.23 -9.31 -8.40
N ALA A 587 13.03 -8.51 -7.70
CA ALA A 587 14.49 -8.67 -7.66
C ALA A 587 14.91 -9.70 -6.60
N TYR A 588 15.78 -10.63 -7.00
CA TYR A 588 16.32 -11.67 -6.12
C TYR A 588 17.83 -11.52 -5.91
N GLY A 589 18.25 -11.58 -4.65
CA GLY A 589 19.64 -11.51 -4.22
C GLY A 589 20.14 -10.09 -3.94
N LYS A 590 21.23 -10.00 -3.16
CA LYS A 590 21.80 -8.72 -2.71
C LYS A 590 22.55 -7.97 -3.80
N ASP A 591 22.90 -8.68 -4.87
CA ASP A 591 23.62 -8.24 -6.06
C ASP A 591 22.68 -7.87 -7.22
N ALA A 592 21.35 -7.89 -7.00
CA ALA A 592 20.39 -7.54 -8.02
C ALA A 592 20.50 -6.08 -8.46
N ASP A 593 20.34 -5.83 -9.76
CA ASP A 593 20.19 -4.50 -10.33
C ASP A 593 18.79 -3.95 -10.05
N LEU A 594 18.63 -3.38 -8.85
CA LEU A 594 17.37 -2.79 -8.40
C LEU A 594 16.94 -1.61 -9.29
N GLN A 595 17.88 -0.90 -9.91
CA GLN A 595 17.58 0.25 -10.76
C GLN A 595 16.91 -0.21 -12.05
N THR A 596 17.50 -1.18 -12.74
CA THR A 596 16.93 -1.75 -13.98
C THR A 596 15.55 -2.36 -13.71
N MET A 597 15.41 -3.12 -12.63
CA MET A 597 14.12 -3.73 -12.25
C MET A 597 13.06 -2.69 -11.87
N THR A 598 13.45 -1.64 -11.14
CA THR A 598 12.55 -0.51 -10.83
C THR A 598 12.10 0.20 -12.10
N GLN A 599 13.04 0.49 -13.00
CA GLN A 599 12.77 1.24 -14.22
C GLN A 599 11.81 0.47 -15.13
N LEU A 600 12.02 -0.84 -15.32
CA LEU A 600 11.15 -1.67 -16.16
C LEU A 600 9.70 -1.72 -15.64
N ALA A 601 9.52 -1.85 -14.33
CA ALA A 601 8.18 -1.80 -13.74
C ALA A 601 7.55 -0.41 -13.87
N ASP A 602 8.33 0.64 -13.63
CA ASP A 602 7.84 2.01 -13.66
C ASP A 602 7.45 2.50 -15.05
N ASP A 603 8.23 2.12 -16.06
CA ASP A 603 8.00 2.48 -17.47
C ASP A 603 6.71 1.88 -18.02
N THR A 604 6.22 0.79 -17.43
CA THR A 604 5.00 0.08 -17.85
C THR A 604 3.87 0.21 -16.82
N ASN A 605 3.96 1.19 -15.91
CA ASN A 605 3.00 1.45 -14.85
C ASN A 605 2.77 0.30 -13.82
N GLY A 606 3.58 -0.75 -13.84
CA GLY A 606 3.53 -1.82 -12.84
C GLY A 606 4.34 -1.49 -11.58
N LYS A 607 4.85 -2.50 -10.86
CA LYS A 607 5.51 -2.29 -9.56
C LYS A 607 6.73 -3.17 -9.37
N PHE A 608 7.78 -2.54 -8.83
CA PHE A 608 8.98 -3.22 -8.38
C PHE A 608 8.88 -3.68 -6.93
N TYR A 609 9.45 -4.85 -6.69
CA TYR A 609 9.58 -5.46 -5.38
C TYR A 609 11.02 -5.91 -5.16
N ASN A 610 11.62 -5.44 -4.06
CA ASN A 610 12.90 -5.93 -3.60
C ASN A 610 12.66 -7.09 -2.64
N SER A 611 13.20 -8.27 -2.95
CA SER A 611 13.00 -9.49 -2.19
C SER A 611 14.32 -10.03 -1.60
N PRO A 612 14.85 -9.43 -0.52
CA PRO A 612 16.06 -9.93 0.11
C PRO A 612 15.81 -11.20 0.97
N LYS A 613 14.56 -11.51 1.35
CA LYS A 613 14.21 -12.64 2.24
C LYS A 613 12.90 -13.35 1.85
N LEU A 614 12.75 -14.58 2.36
CA LEU A 614 11.57 -15.44 2.17
C LEU A 614 10.27 -14.89 2.81
N GLU A 615 10.37 -14.04 3.84
CA GLU A 615 9.18 -13.40 4.42
C GLU A 615 8.66 -12.25 3.54
N ASP A 616 9.56 -11.49 2.90
CA ASP A 616 9.21 -10.41 1.98
C ASP A 616 8.48 -10.97 0.75
N ILE A 617 8.92 -12.13 0.31
CA ILE A 617 8.34 -12.95 -0.75
C ILE A 617 6.81 -13.13 -0.58
N LYS A 618 6.33 -13.54 0.60
CA LYS A 618 4.88 -13.74 0.85
C LYS A 618 4.09 -12.44 0.71
N ARG A 619 4.59 -11.36 1.30
CA ARG A 619 3.97 -10.02 1.20
C ARG A 619 3.98 -9.50 -0.24
N ILE A 620 5.04 -9.74 -0.98
CA ILE A 620 5.13 -9.39 -2.40
C ILE A 620 4.06 -10.14 -3.20
N TYR A 621 3.78 -11.41 -2.91
CA TYR A 621 2.68 -12.12 -3.57
C TYR A 621 1.31 -11.59 -3.20
N GLU A 622 1.05 -11.32 -1.93
CA GLU A 622 -0.20 -10.69 -1.49
C GLU A 622 -0.41 -9.36 -2.23
N ASP A 623 0.67 -8.59 -2.39
CA ASP A 623 0.66 -7.36 -3.18
C ASP A 623 0.38 -7.63 -4.66
N VAL A 624 1.12 -8.52 -5.33
CA VAL A 624 0.92 -8.82 -6.77
C VAL A 624 -0.49 -9.35 -7.02
N ARG A 625 -1.05 -10.16 -6.11
CA ARG A 625 -2.44 -10.63 -6.17
C ARG A 625 -3.45 -9.49 -6.20
N THR A 626 -3.16 -8.33 -5.61
CA THR A 626 -4.08 -7.18 -5.74
C THR A 626 -4.15 -6.66 -7.17
N PHE A 627 -3.09 -6.84 -7.95
CA PHE A 627 -3.04 -6.41 -9.34
C PHE A 627 -3.58 -7.43 -10.33
N LEU A 628 -3.94 -8.64 -9.88
CA LEU A 628 -4.50 -9.71 -10.68
C LEU A 628 -5.94 -10.03 -10.26
#